data_AF-A0A495VLB2-F1
#
_entry.id   AF-A0A495VLB2-F1
#
_cell.length_a   1.000
_cell.length_b   1.000
_cell.length_c   1.000
_cell.angle_alpha   90.00
_cell.angle_beta   90.00
_cell.angle_gamma   90.00
#
_symmetry.space_group_name_H-M   'P 1'
#
loop_
_entity.id
_entity.type
_entity.pdbx_description
1 polymer ?
#
loop_
_entity_poly.entity_id
_entity_poly.type
_entity_poly.pdbx_seq_one_letter_code
_entity_poly.pdbx_strand_id
1 'polypeptide(L)' 'MYRVVTKYRNGTARPVVERGPWHTSRKIAEDWAQTLREHGYIAHIETQNGLLDAGAAAAAGGDNSDLLAALSSMA' A
#
# COMPACT_ATOMS: atom_id res chain seq x y z
N MET A 1 11.01 -6.01 -7.06
CA MET A 1 10.78 -4.63 -7.54
C MET A 1 9.82 -3.91 -6.61
N TYR A 2 9.80 -2.58 -6.66
CA TYR A 2 9.03 -1.70 -5.80
C TYR A 2 8.16 -0.79 -6.67
N ARG A 3 6.92 -0.50 -6.27
CA ARG A 3 6.10 0.53 -6.95
C ARG A 3 5.39 1.38 -5.92
N VAL A 4 5.07 2.60 -6.30
CA VAL A 4 4.24 3.48 -5.48
C VAL A 4 2.78 3.31 -5.87
N VAL A 5 1.91 3.22 -4.88
CA VAL A 5 0.47 3.15 -5.05
C VAL A 5 -0.17 4.31 -4.30
N THR A 6 -0.95 5.10 -5.02
CA THR A 6 -1.64 6.27 -4.48
C THR A 6 -3.13 5.99 -4.37
N LYS A 7 -3.75 6.54 -3.32
CA LYS A 7 -5.18 6.49 -3.12
C LYS A 7 -5.71 7.92 -2.92
N TYR A 8 -6.71 8.30 -3.69
CA TYR A 8 -7.33 9.61 -3.58
C TYR A 8 -8.84 9.56 -3.87
N ARG A 9 -9.54 10.64 -3.52
CA ARG A 9 -10.97 10.81 -3.80
C ARG A 9 -11.14 11.84 -4.89
N ASN A 10 -12.00 11.54 -5.87
CA ASN A 10 -12.30 12.41 -7.01
C ASN A 10 -13.80 12.79 -7.07
N GLY A 11 -14.49 12.77 -5.92
CA GLY A 11 -15.93 13.05 -5.84
C GLY A 11 -16.83 11.85 -6.17
N THR A 12 -16.29 10.71 -6.57
CA THR A 12 -17.06 9.46 -6.75
C THR A 12 -17.19 8.68 -5.44
N ALA A 13 -18.15 7.75 -5.39
CA ALA A 13 -18.40 6.92 -4.22
C ALA A 13 -17.24 5.97 -3.86
N ARG A 14 -16.36 5.65 -4.83
CA ARG A 14 -15.23 4.74 -4.62
C ARG A 14 -13.91 5.50 -4.74
N PRO A 15 -12.95 5.32 -3.82
CA PRO A 15 -11.64 5.94 -3.94
C PRO A 15 -10.91 5.39 -5.15
N VAL A 16 -10.19 6.26 -5.86
CA VAL A 16 -9.33 5.87 -6.98
C VAL A 16 -8.02 5.35 -6.42
N VAL A 17 -7.55 4.24 -6.98
CA VAL A 17 -6.26 3.63 -6.65
C VAL A 17 -5.42 3.59 -7.92
N GLU A 18 -4.34 4.37 -7.94
CA GLU A 18 -3.39 4.39 -9.06
C GLU A 18 -2.10 3.67 -8.67
N ARG A 19 -1.59 2.87 -9.60
CA ARG A 19 -0.37 2.08 -9.41
C ARG A 19 0.67 2.60 -10.37
N GLY A 20 1.75 3.14 -9.80
CA GLY A 20 2.90 3.62 -10.56
C GLY A 20 3.70 2.48 -11.22
N PRO A 21 4.70 2.84 -12.03
CA PRO A 21 5.60 1.88 -12.64
C PRO A 21 6.42 1.13 -11.59
N TRP A 22 6.90 -0.06 -11.97
CA TRP A 22 7.83 -0.82 -11.15
C TRP A 22 9.24 -0.24 -11.27
N HIS A 23 9.84 0.04 -10.11
CA HIS A 23 11.23 0.44 -9.96
C HIS A 23 12.05 -0.73 -9.41
N THR A 24 13.28 -0.86 -9.89
CA THR A 24 14.25 -1.84 -9.37
C THR A 24 14.81 -1.43 -8.01
N SER A 25 14.97 -0.13 -7.78
CA SER A 25 15.47 0.45 -6.53
C SER A 25 14.33 0.84 -5.58
N ARG A 26 14.46 0.41 -4.32
CA ARG A 26 13.55 0.80 -3.24
C ARG A 26 13.61 2.31 -2.97
N LYS A 27 14.81 2.89 -2.94
CA LYS A 27 15.04 4.31 -2.68
C LYS A 27 14.25 5.20 -3.65
N ILE A 28 14.23 4.84 -4.94
CA ILE A 28 13.46 5.59 -5.95
C ILE A 28 11.96 5.56 -5.62
N ALA A 29 11.42 4.41 -5.22
CA ALA A 29 10.02 4.33 -4.83
C ALA A 29 9.72 5.11 -3.53
N GLU A 30 10.68 5.15 -2.59
CA GLU A 30 10.58 5.94 -1.35
C GLU A 30 10.57 7.44 -1.63
N ASP A 31 11.49 7.93 -2.46
CA ASP A 31 11.58 9.34 -2.85
C ASP A 31 10.25 9.78 -3.51
N TRP A 32 9.70 9.00 -4.44
CA TRP A 32 8.40 9.27 -5.04
C TRP A 32 7.25 9.23 -4.05
N ALA A 33 7.21 8.22 -3.18
CA ALA A 33 6.16 8.11 -2.16
C ALA A 33 6.20 9.29 -1.20
N GLN A 34 7.39 9.78 -0.84
CA GLN A 34 7.57 10.96 -0.02
C GLN A 34 7.05 12.21 -0.73
N THR A 35 7.48 12.49 -1.96
CA THR A 35 7.00 13.64 -2.73
C THR A 35 5.47 13.64 -2.87
N LEU A 36 4.87 12.49 -3.14
CA LEU A 36 3.41 12.37 -3.23
C LEU A 36 2.70 12.65 -1.90
N ARG A 37 3.26 12.20 -0.77
CA ARG A 37 2.74 12.50 0.56
C ARG A 37 2.85 13.99 0.89
N GLU A 38 3.96 14.64 0.51
CA GLU A 38 4.15 16.08 0.67
C GLU A 38 3.10 16.89 -0.11
N HIS A 39 2.61 16.35 -1.24
CA HIS A 39 1.49 16.90 -2.00
C HIS A 39 0.10 16.49 -1.49
N GLY A 40 0.01 15.80 -0.36
CA GLY A 40 -1.26 15.42 0.28
C GLY A 40 -1.89 14.13 -0.24
N TYR A 41 -1.19 13.35 -1.07
CA TYR A 41 -1.67 12.03 -1.49
C TYR A 41 -1.41 10.98 -0.42
N ILE A 42 -2.33 10.00 -0.32
CA ILE A 42 -2.08 8.78 0.46
C ILE A 42 -1.27 7.83 -0.42
N ALA A 43 0.04 7.79 -0.22
CA ALA A 43 0.97 6.94 -0.99
C ALA A 43 1.61 5.83 -0.14
N HIS A 44 1.70 4.62 -0.68
CA HIS A 44 2.38 3.46 -0.08
C HIS A 44 3.25 2.74 -1.11
N ILE A 45 4.23 1.97 -0.63
CA ILE A 45 5.12 1.19 -1.49
C ILE A 45 4.68 -0.27 -1.45
N GLU A 46 4.45 -0.84 -2.63
CA GLU A 46 4.26 -2.26 -2.77
C GLU A 46 5.55 -2.91 -3.28
N THR A 47 5.88 -4.06 -2.72
CA THR A 47 6.87 -4.95 -3.29
C THR A 47 6.19 -6.00 -4.17
N GLN A 48 6.86 -6.38 -5.26
CA GLN A 48 6.33 -7.37 -6.21
C GLN A 48 6.05 -8.74 -5.57
N ASN A 49 6.60 -9.00 -4.38
CA ASN A 49 6.39 -10.24 -3.60
C ASN A 49 5.51 -10.03 -2.34
N GLY A 50 4.70 -8.96 -2.28
CA GLY A 50 3.58 -8.87 -1.33
C GLY A 50 3.82 -8.12 -0.02
N LEU A 51 5.03 -7.63 0.26
CA LEU A 51 5.26 -6.75 1.41
C LEU A 51 4.81 -5.32 1.06
N LEU A 52 3.76 -4.85 1.73
CA LEU A 52 3.31 -3.46 1.70
C LEU A 52 4.06 -2.69 2.80
N ASP A 53 4.87 -1.71 2.43
CA ASP A 53 5.50 -0.83 3.41
C ASP A 53 4.73 0.50 3.46
N ALA A 54 3.85 0.60 4.45
CA ALA A 54 3.12 1.80 4.78
C ALA A 54 2.98 1.88 6.31
N GLY A 55 3.78 2.75 6.92
CA GLY A 55 3.78 3.11 8.34
C GLY A 55 2.49 3.77 8.86
N ALA A 56 1.33 3.23 8.53
CA ALA A 56 0.04 3.57 9.14
C ALA A 56 -1.02 2.44 9.07
N ALA A 57 -0.65 1.21 8.67
CA ALA A 57 -1.55 0.05 8.73
C ALA A 57 -0.83 -1.30 8.75
N ALA A 58 0.35 -1.38 9.37
CA ALA A 58 1.04 -2.65 9.64
C ALA A 58 0.41 -3.40 10.84
N ALA A 59 -0.92 -3.58 10.80
CA ALA A 59 -1.64 -4.66 11.47
C ALA A 59 -2.23 -5.62 10.43
N ALA A 60 -1.57 -5.77 9.27
CA ALA A 60 -1.95 -6.70 8.22
C ALA A 60 -0.73 -7.28 7.48
N GLY A 61 0.40 -7.38 8.18
CA GLY A 61 1.48 -8.32 7.84
C GLY A 61 1.37 -9.63 8.61
N GLY A 62 0.19 -9.91 9.18
CA GLY A 62 -0.15 -11.23 9.69
C GLY A 62 -0.49 -12.10 8.50
N ASP A 63 0.23 -13.21 8.39
CA ASP A 63 0.03 -14.26 7.42
C ASP A 63 -1.47 -14.46 7.14
N ASN A 64 -1.84 -14.74 5.89
CA ASN A 64 -3.22 -15.03 5.51
C ASN A 64 -3.87 -16.11 6.43
N SER A 65 -3.05 -16.91 7.12
CA SER A 65 -3.44 -17.82 8.20
C SER A 65 -4.03 -17.14 9.45
N ASP A 66 -3.53 -15.97 9.88
CA ASP A 66 -4.03 -15.25 11.05
C ASP A 66 -5.41 -14.62 10.76
N LEU A 67 -5.61 -14.12 9.54
CA LEU A 67 -6.93 -13.67 9.06
C LEU A 67 -7.92 -14.84 8.95
N LEU A 68 -7.47 -15.98 8.41
CA LEU A 68 -8.29 -17.19 8.32
C LEU A 68 -8.64 -17.77 9.71
N ALA A 69 -7.69 -17.75 10.66
CA ALA A 69 -7.90 -18.19 12.04
C ALA A 69 -8.94 -17.30 12.74
N ALA A 70 -8.79 -15.98 12.65
CA ALA A 70 -9.74 -15.03 13.23
C ALA A 70 -11.15 -15.22 12.65
N LEU A 71 -11.29 -15.40 11.33
CA LEU A 71 -12.58 -15.66 10.68
C LEU A 71 -13.20 -16.98 11.14
N SER A 72 -12.39 -18.04 11.28
CA SER A 72 -12.87 -19.36 11.72
C SER A 72 -13.33 -19.38 13.18
N SER A 73 -12.84 -18.45 14.01
CA SER A 73 -13.22 -18.33 15.43
C SER A 73 -14.45 -17.47 15.70
N MET A 74 -15.02 -16.81 14.69
CA MET A 74 -16.20 -15.92 14.83
C MET A 74 -17.54 -16.61 14.51
N ALA A 75 -17.53 -17.93 14.28
CA ALA A 75 -18.71 -18.76 14.02
C ALA A 75 -19.25 -19.44 15.28
#